data_AF-A0A952XW92-F1
#
_entry.id   AF-A0A952XW92-F1
#
_cell.length_a   1.000
_cell.length_b   1.000
_cell.length_c   1.000
_cell.angle_alpha   90.00
_cell.angle_beta   90.00
_cell.angle_gamma   90.00
#
_symmetry.space_group_name_H-M   'P 1'
#
loop_
_entity.id
_entity.type
_entity.pdbx_description
1 polymer ?
#
loop_
_entity_poly.entity_id
_entity_poly.type
_entity_poly.pdbx_seq_one_letter_code
_entity_poly.pdbx_strand_id
1 'polypeptide(L)' 'MHRYRSHTCAALRKSDAGSTVRLSGWVHRVRDHGGLLFIDLRDHYGIVQIVADPDSPCFKTAETVRGEWV' A
#
# COMPACT_ATOMS: atom_id res chain seq x y z
N MET A 1 -10.94 13.43 11.30
CA MET A 1 -10.37 12.59 10.23
C MET A 1 -8.88 12.88 10.14
N HIS A 2 -8.00 11.89 10.28
CA HIS A 2 -6.55 12.12 10.24
C HIS A 2 -6.12 12.44 8.80
N ARG A 3 -5.36 13.53 8.60
CA ARG A 3 -5.00 14.04 7.26
C ARG A 3 -4.41 12.96 6.35
N TYR A 4 -3.57 12.10 6.91
CA TYR A 4 -2.82 11.10 6.16
C TYR A 4 -3.40 9.68 6.23
N ARG A 5 -4.36 9.38 7.12
CA ARG A 5 -4.83 7.99 7.27
C ARG A 5 -6.30 7.88 7.67
N SER A 6 -6.95 6.87 7.13
CA SER A 6 -8.30 6.42 7.52
C SER A 6 -8.24 5.19 8.41
N HIS A 7 -7.24 4.32 8.19
CA HIS A 7 -7.03 3.05 8.88
C HIS A 7 -5.53 2.86 9.15
N THR A 8 -5.18 1.90 10.00
CA THR A 8 -3.80 1.43 10.18
C THR A 8 -3.51 0.24 9.27
N CYS A 9 -2.24 -0.08 9.01
CA CYS A 9 -1.83 -1.11 8.05
C CYS A 9 -2.29 -2.54 8.44
N ALA A 10 -2.76 -2.78 9.66
CA ALA A 10 -3.34 -4.06 10.07
C ALA A 10 -4.84 -3.99 10.42
N ALA A 11 -5.51 -2.87 10.13
CA ALA A 11 -6.90 -2.66 10.50
C ALA A 11 -7.91 -3.16 9.46
N LEU A 12 -7.53 -3.27 8.17
CA LEU A 12 -8.47 -3.65 7.11
C LEU A 12 -9.02 -5.07 7.30
N ARG A 13 -10.32 -5.24 7.05
CA ARG A 13 -11.08 -6.49 7.14
C ARG A 13 -11.90 -6.71 5.87
N LYS A 14 -12.48 -7.91 5.76
CA LYS A 14 -13.38 -8.24 4.63
C LYS A 14 -14.59 -7.30 4.52
N SER A 15 -15.04 -6.73 5.63
CA SER A 15 -16.12 -5.75 5.67
C SER A 15 -15.79 -4.44 4.96
N ASP A 16 -14.51 -4.13 4.75
CA ASP A 16 -14.06 -2.87 4.16
C ASP A 16 -13.96 -2.96 2.62
N ALA A 17 -14.25 -4.13 2.04
CA ALA A 17 -14.20 -4.34 0.60
C ALA A 17 -15.09 -3.32 -0.15
N GLY A 18 -14.53 -2.71 -1.19
CA GLY A 18 -15.18 -1.66 -1.98
C GLY A 18 -15.06 -0.24 -1.39
N SER A 19 -14.53 -0.08 -0.18
CA SER A 19 -14.32 1.24 0.41
C SER A 19 -13.05 1.91 -0.11
N THR A 20 -13.11 3.23 -0.31
CA THR A 20 -11.90 4.03 -0.53
C THR A 20 -11.20 4.29 0.81
N VAL A 21 -9.95 3.85 0.93
CA VAL A 21 -9.15 4.02 2.15
C VAL A 21 -7.88 4.82 1.88
N ARG A 22 -7.38 5.47 2.92
CA ARG A 22 -6.07 6.12 2.97
C ARG A 22 -5.21 5.48 4.04
N LEU A 23 -3.98 5.12 3.68
CA LEU A 23 -2.99 4.47 4.54
C LEU A 23 -1.67 5.27 4.46
N SER A 24 -0.86 5.19 5.51
CA SER A 24 0.48 5.79 5.54
C SER A 24 1.38 4.96 6.44
N GLY A 25 2.63 4.78 6.02
CA GLY A 25 3.61 3.95 6.69
C GLY A 25 4.93 3.94 5.92
N TRP A 26 5.76 2.96 6.22
CA TRP A 26 7.03 2.72 5.55
C TRP A 26 6.91 1.52 4.63
N VAL A 27 7.54 1.60 3.46
CA VAL A 27 7.59 0.48 2.54
C VAL A 27 8.49 -0.60 3.13
N HIS A 28 7.91 -1.70 3.58
CA HIS A 28 8.68 -2.80 4.13
C HIS A 28 9.42 -3.57 3.04
N ARG A 29 8.72 -3.83 1.92
CA ARG A 29 9.28 -4.52 0.75
C ARG A 29 8.44 -4.26 -0.49
N VAL A 30 9.11 -4.22 -1.64
CA VAL A 30 8.48 -4.23 -2.97
C VAL A 30 8.81 -5.56 -3.64
N ARG A 31 7.82 -6.20 -4.25
CA ARG A 31 7.95 -7.45 -5.01
C ARG A 31 7.37 -7.22 -6.41
N ASP A 32 8.20 -7.40 -7.43
CA ASP A 32 7.79 -7.27 -8.83
C ASP A 32 7.64 -8.66 -9.45
N HIS A 33 6.47 -8.93 -10.01
CA HIS A 33 6.12 -10.19 -10.67
C HIS A 33 5.93 -10.00 -12.18
N GLY A 34 6.74 -9.16 -12.82
CA GLY A 34 6.74 -8.98 -14.27
C GLY A 34 5.61 -8.06 -14.73
N GLY A 35 5.45 -6.92 -14.07
CA GLY A 35 4.41 -5.92 -14.39
C GLY A 35 3.27 -5.88 -13.37
N LEU A 36 3.24 -6.78 -12.39
CA LEU A 36 2.35 -6.67 -11.23
C LEU A 36 3.20 -6.38 -9.99
N LEU A 37 3.00 -5.21 -9.40
CA LEU A 37 3.73 -4.78 -8.22
C LEU A 37 2.95 -5.10 -6.95
N PHE A 38 3.63 -5.74 -6.01
CA PHE A 38 3.15 -5.93 -4.64
C PHE A 38 4.02 -5.11 -3.69
N ILE A 39 3.38 -4.24 -2.91
CA ILE A 39 4.04 -3.40 -1.92
C ILE A 39 3.52 -3.77 -0.55
N ASP A 40 4.41 -4.25 0.31
CA ASP A 40 4.12 -4.48 1.72
C ASP A 40 4.34 -3.14 2.45
N LEU A 41 3.28 -2.45 2.85
CA LEU A 41 3.33 -1.20 3.60
C LEU A 41 3.18 -1.49 5.10
N ARG A 42 4.08 -0.95 5.92
CA ARG A 42 4.17 -1.21 7.36
C ARG A 42 3.92 0.07 8.15
N ASP A 43 3.14 -0.02 9.21
CA ASP A 43 3.13 0.96 10.29
C ASP A 43 3.36 0.27 11.64
N HIS A 44 3.21 0.99 12.75
CA HIS A 44 3.36 0.43 14.09
C HIS A 44 2.41 -0.76 14.34
N TYR A 45 1.25 -0.79 13.69
CA TYR A 45 0.19 -1.77 13.97
C TYR A 45 0.32 -3.03 13.12
N GLY A 46 1.12 -3.01 12.04
CA GLY A 46 1.42 -4.19 11.23
C GLY A 46 1.60 -3.86 9.75
N ILE A 47 1.27 -4.82 8.89
CA ILE A 47 1.54 -4.77 7.44
C ILE A 47 0.24 -4.93 6.65
N VAL A 48 0.10 -4.11 5.60
CA VAL A 48 -0.92 -4.23 4.54
C VAL A 48 -0.25 -4.50 3.21
N GLN A 49 -0.88 -5.30 2.36
CA GLN A 49 -0.45 -5.48 0.97
C GLN A 49 -1.19 -4.52 0.05
N ILE A 50 -0.44 -3.77 -0.76
CA ILE A 50 -0.94 -2.95 -1.87
C ILE A 50 -0.55 -3.65 -3.16
N VAL A 51 -1.47 -3.66 -4.12
CA VAL A 51 -1.23 -4.19 -5.47
C VAL A 51 -1.40 -3.06 -6.47
N ALA A 52 -0.46 -2.93 -7.39
CA ALA A 52 -0.57 -2.03 -8.54
C ALA A 52 -0.29 -2.82 -9.82
N ASP A 53 -1.28 -2.90 -10.70
CA ASP A 53 -1.16 -3.43 -12.06
C ASP A 53 -0.76 -2.31 -13.05
N PRO A 54 -0.36 -2.66 -14.30
CA PRO A 54 0.10 -1.68 -15.29
C PRO A 54 -0.94 -0.65 -15.73
N ASP A 55 -2.23 -0.97 -15.59
CA ASP A 55 -3.34 -0.07 -15.96
C ASP A 55 -3.64 0.95 -14.85
N SER A 56 -3.08 0.73 -13.65
CA SER A 56 -3.19 1.68 -12.55
C SER A 56 -2.50 3.00 -12.87
N PRO A 57 -3.18 4.16 -12.67
CA PRO A 57 -2.57 5.47 -12.91
C PRO A 57 -1.37 5.74 -11.99
N CYS A 58 -1.22 5.00 -10.88
CA CYS A 58 -0.09 5.13 -9.98
C CYS A 58 1.09 4.19 -10.30
N PHE A 59 0.98 3.33 -11.32
CA PHE A 59 1.97 2.28 -11.59
C PHE A 59 3.38 2.84 -11.79
N LYS A 60 3.53 3.88 -12.62
CA LYS A 60 4.82 4.55 -12.85
C LYS A 60 5.43 5.14 -11.58
N THR A 61 4.61 5.64 -10.67
CA THR A 61 5.10 6.11 -9.37
C THR A 61 5.50 4.93 -8.48
N ALA A 62 4.67 3.89 -8.43
CA ALA A 62 4.94 2.67 -7.65
C ALA A 62 6.24 1.96 -8.07
N GLU A 63 6.60 1.98 -9.36
CA GLU A 63 7.87 1.44 -9.90
C GLU A 63 9.12 2.11 -9.29
N THR A 64 9.01 3.33 -8.77
CA THR A 64 10.14 4.09 -8.21
C THR A 64 10.35 3.84 -6.72
N VAL A 65 9.36 3.26 -6.04
CA VAL A 65 9.37 3.05 -4.59
C VAL A 65 10.40 1.99 -4.19
N ARG A 66 11.10 2.21 -3.07
CA ARG A 66 12.13 1.30 -2.53
C ARG A 66 11.88 0.99 -1.05
N GLY A 67 12.64 0.04 -0.50
CA GLY A 67 12.57 -0.28 0.93
C GLY A 67 12.80 0.95 1.80
N GLU A 68 12.02 1.05 2.87
CA GLU A 68 12.00 2.11 3.88
C GLU A 68 11.64 3.52 3.35
N TRP A 69 11.08 3.62 2.14
CA TRP A 69 10.46 4.86 1.66
C TRP A 69 9.25 5.27 2.51
N VAL A 70 9.03 6.60 2.63
CA VAL A 70 7.94 7.27 3.35
C VAL A 70 7.11 8.12 2.39
#